data_AF-A0A6P1I9V0-F1
#
_entry.id   AF-A0A6P1I9V0-F1
#
_cell.length_a   1.000
_cell.length_b   1.000
_cell.length_c   1.000
_cell.angle_alpha   90.00
_cell.angle_beta   90.00
_cell.angle_gamma   90.00
#
_symmetry.space_group_name_H-M   'P 1'
#
loop_
_entity.id
_entity.type
_entity.pdbx_description
1 polymer ?
#
loop_
_entity_poly.entity_id
_entity_poly.type
_entity_poly.pdbx_seq_one_letter_code
_entity_poly.pdbx_strand_id
1 'polypeptide(L)'
;MAREHTGEGRCRRCGFVYAGQVRLCPTSRRIAAELETRGQAPATQPHTGQGLCVGKGSGWTVTSTKAAAWKRAMAACSVCPLLAQCERQLEDRLASGVKVREQIMAGRLFTVTGREVEAAGVDAFAVSRGRTKKKQQKPRAPKGVPSRPATRTREVAA
;
A
#
# COMPACT_ATOMS: atom_id res chain seq x y z
N MET A 1 -13.83 17.13 -11.52
CA MET A 1 -14.09 15.71 -11.18
C MET A 1 -14.67 15.50 -9.79
N ALA A 2 -14.09 15.96 -8.67
CA ALA A 2 -14.68 15.75 -7.33
C ALA A 2 -15.88 16.67 -6.99
N ARG A 3 -15.86 17.92 -7.46
CA ARG A 3 -16.91 18.93 -7.18
C ARG A 3 -18.25 18.70 -7.90
N GLU A 4 -18.33 17.76 -8.85
CA GLU A 4 -19.53 17.52 -9.67
C GLU A 4 -20.54 16.55 -9.01
N HIS A 5 -20.16 15.98 -7.87
CA HIS A 5 -20.87 14.91 -7.18
C HIS A 5 -21.29 15.27 -5.74
N THR A 6 -21.20 16.56 -5.39
CA THR A 6 -21.53 17.14 -4.09
C THR A 6 -22.45 18.32 -4.31
N GLY A 7 -23.56 18.42 -3.60
CA GLY A 7 -24.44 19.59 -3.70
C GLY A 7 -25.84 19.37 -3.13
N GLU A 8 -26.69 20.39 -3.32
CA GLU A 8 -28.13 20.34 -3.07
C GLU A 8 -28.86 20.24 -4.43
N GLY A 9 -29.99 19.53 -4.47
CA GLY A 9 -30.75 19.33 -5.71
C GLY A 9 -30.40 18.04 -6.45
N ARG A 10 -29.99 18.10 -7.73
CA ARG A 10 -29.73 16.91 -8.56
C ARG A 10 -28.28 16.83 -9.03
N CYS A 11 -27.65 15.66 -8.92
CA CYS A 11 -26.34 15.41 -9.47
C CYS A 11 -26.36 15.51 -11.00
N ARG A 12 -25.56 16.41 -11.57
CA ARG A 12 -25.48 16.66 -13.02
C ARG A 12 -24.96 15.48 -13.85
N ARG A 13 -24.32 14.49 -13.20
CA ARG A 13 -23.69 13.34 -13.87
C ARG A 13 -24.54 12.08 -13.89
N CYS A 14 -25.26 11.80 -12.80
CA CYS A 14 -26.02 10.56 -12.63
C CYS A 14 -27.50 10.77 -12.36
N GLY A 15 -27.97 12.02 -12.35
CA GLY A 15 -29.38 12.35 -12.16
C GLY A 15 -29.92 12.08 -10.75
N PHE A 16 -29.09 11.66 -9.79
CA PHE A 16 -29.50 11.42 -8.41
C PHE A 16 -30.01 12.70 -7.74
N VAL A 17 -31.16 12.63 -7.09
CA VAL A 17 -31.73 13.73 -6.32
C VAL A 17 -31.28 13.60 -4.87
N TYR A 18 -30.55 14.60 -4.39
CA TYR A 18 -30.16 14.70 -2.99
C TYR A 18 -31.39 15.01 -2.14
N ALA A 19 -31.71 14.12 -1.21
CA ALA A 19 -32.83 14.26 -0.29
C ALA A 19 -32.37 13.99 1.15
N GLY A 20 -32.90 14.74 2.11
CA GLY A 20 -32.55 14.63 3.52
C GLY A 20 -31.07 14.91 3.79
N GLN A 21 -30.44 14.06 4.60
CA GLN A 21 -29.02 14.20 4.98
C GLN A 21 -28.03 13.63 3.94
N VAL A 22 -28.52 13.07 2.83
CA VAL A 22 -27.65 12.42 1.85
C VAL A 22 -26.98 13.46 0.94
N ARG A 23 -25.70 13.77 1.22
CA ARG A 23 -24.88 14.74 0.47
C ARG A 23 -24.05 14.14 -0.66
N LEU A 24 -24.08 12.81 -0.83
CA LEU A 24 -23.25 12.07 -1.80
C LEU A 24 -24.11 11.17 -2.68
N CYS A 25 -23.94 11.26 -4.01
CA CYS A 25 -24.71 10.44 -4.93
C CYS A 25 -24.16 8.99 -5.00
N PRO A 26 -24.97 7.99 -5.40
CA PRO A 26 -24.56 6.59 -5.46
C PRO A 26 -23.30 6.35 -6.31
N THR A 27 -23.20 7.05 -7.44
CA THR A 27 -22.02 6.99 -8.32
C THR A 27 -20.77 7.53 -7.63
N SER A 28 -20.89 8.64 -6.88
CA SER A 28 -19.79 9.18 -6.08
C SER A 28 -19.32 8.19 -5.02
N ARG A 29 -20.26 7.54 -4.32
CA ARG A 29 -19.93 6.51 -3.33
C ARG A 29 -19.22 5.31 -3.95
N ARG A 30 -19.63 4.88 -5.16
CA ARG A 30 -18.92 3.81 -5.89
C ARG A 30 -17.51 4.22 -6.30
N ILE A 31 -17.33 5.43 -6.85
CA ILE A 31 -16.01 5.95 -7.23
C ILE A 31 -15.12 6.07 -5.99
N ALA A 32 -15.66 6.59 -4.88
CA ALA A 32 -14.93 6.67 -3.62
C ALA A 32 -14.53 5.29 -3.12
N ALA A 33 -15.43 4.30 -3.11
CA ALA A 33 -15.12 2.92 -2.74
C ALA A 33 -14.05 2.29 -3.65
N GLU A 34 -14.10 2.55 -4.95
CA GLU A 34 -13.11 2.05 -5.90
C GLU A 34 -11.75 2.75 -5.74
N LEU A 35 -11.74 4.05 -5.46
CA LEU A 35 -10.50 4.76 -5.14
C LEU A 35 -9.95 4.36 -3.77
N GLU A 36 -10.80 4.08 -2.79
CA GLU A 36 -10.41 3.59 -1.47
C GLU A 36 -9.79 2.19 -1.54
N THR A 37 -10.38 1.25 -2.30
CA THR A 37 -9.79 -0.09 -2.53
C THR A 37 -8.45 -0.02 -3.26
N ARG A 38 -8.25 0.99 -4.11
CA ARG A 38 -6.97 1.29 -4.78
C ARG A 38 -5.99 2.10 -3.92
N GLY A 39 -6.38 2.50 -2.70
CA GLY A 39 -5.57 3.34 -1.80
C GLY A 39 -5.34 4.78 -2.30
N GLN A 40 -6.22 5.28 -3.17
CA GLN A 40 -6.16 6.59 -3.80
C GLN A 40 -7.08 7.64 -3.17
N ALA A 41 -8.03 7.23 -2.31
CA ALA A 41 -8.89 8.14 -1.55
C ALA A 41 -8.67 7.99 -0.03
N PRO A 42 -8.86 9.08 0.75
CA PRO A 42 -8.92 9.00 2.22
C PRO A 42 -10.02 8.03 2.65
N ALA A 43 -9.78 7.23 3.68
CA ALA A 43 -10.81 6.36 4.24
C ALA A 43 -11.84 7.22 4.98
N THR A 44 -13.03 7.38 4.41
CA THR A 44 -13.99 8.39 4.89
C THR A 44 -15.20 7.83 5.64
N GLN A 45 -15.42 6.52 5.67
CA GLN A 45 -16.58 5.93 6.36
C GLN A 45 -16.19 4.85 7.36
N PRO A 46 -16.08 5.19 8.66
CA PRO A 46 -16.13 4.18 9.72
C PRO A 46 -17.57 3.68 9.85
N HIS A 47 -17.79 2.37 9.76
CA HIS A 47 -18.97 1.77 10.39
C HIS A 47 -18.72 1.78 11.89
N THR A 48 -19.75 2.03 12.71
CA THR A 48 -19.62 2.03 14.17
C THR A 48 -18.98 0.72 14.64
N GLY A 49 -17.85 0.80 15.34
CA GLY A 49 -17.08 -0.37 15.80
C GLY A 49 -16.13 -1.00 14.77
N GLN A 50 -16.01 -0.46 13.55
CA GLN A 50 -15.02 -0.90 12.56
C GLN A 50 -13.93 0.16 12.36
N GLY A 51 -12.67 -0.26 12.48
CA GLY A 51 -11.53 0.60 12.20
C GLY A 51 -11.46 1.00 10.72
N LEU A 52 -10.92 2.18 10.44
CA LEU A 52 -10.75 2.69 9.06
C LEU A 52 -9.86 1.79 8.18
N CYS A 53 -9.13 0.86 8.80
CA CYS A 53 -8.27 -0.14 8.17
C CYS A 53 -8.99 -1.45 7.79
N VAL A 54 -10.17 -1.73 8.35
CA VAL A 54 -10.91 -2.99 8.13
C VAL A 54 -11.29 -3.12 6.64
N GLY A 55 -10.96 -4.26 6.02
CA GLY A 55 -11.24 -4.54 4.61
C GLY A 55 -10.32 -3.87 3.59
N LYS A 56 -9.35 -3.04 4.02
CA LYS A 56 -8.47 -2.25 3.13
C LYS A 56 -7.09 -2.89 2.93
N GLY A 57 -7.04 -4.20 2.70
CA GLY A 57 -5.83 -5.02 2.79
C GLY A 57 -4.60 -4.51 2.01
N SER A 58 -4.76 -3.96 0.82
CA SER A 58 -3.63 -3.49 -0.01
C SER A 58 -3.04 -2.13 0.40
N GLY A 59 -3.84 -1.24 1.01
CA GLY A 59 -3.38 0.07 1.50
C GLY A 59 -2.66 0.00 2.85
N TRP A 60 -2.94 -1.06 3.61
CA TRP A 60 -2.48 -1.25 4.99
C TRP A 60 -1.42 -2.36 5.13
N THR A 61 -1.17 -3.11 4.04
CA THR A 61 -0.04 -4.05 3.95
C THR A 61 1.16 -3.40 3.29
N VAL A 62 2.34 -3.68 3.83
CA VAL A 62 3.63 -3.15 3.37
C VAL A 62 4.15 -4.02 2.21
N THR A 63 3.29 -4.33 1.23
CA THR A 63 3.63 -5.13 0.04
C THR A 63 4.08 -4.26 -1.15
N SER A 64 3.64 -3.00 -1.18
CA SER A 64 4.05 -2.01 -2.17
C SER A 64 5.43 -1.40 -1.85
N THR A 65 5.96 -0.55 -2.73
CA THR A 65 7.18 0.25 -2.47
C THR A 65 6.86 1.75 -2.47
N LYS A 66 5.59 2.12 -2.25
CA LYS A 66 5.10 3.48 -2.42
C LYS A 66 4.99 4.17 -1.06
N ALA A 67 5.99 4.97 -0.69
CA ALA A 67 5.99 5.75 0.56
C ALA A 67 4.72 6.58 0.74
N ALA A 68 4.22 7.21 -0.32
CA ALA A 68 3.01 8.02 -0.29
C ALA A 68 1.76 7.22 0.12
N ALA A 69 1.65 5.94 -0.28
CA ALA A 69 0.53 5.09 0.12
C ALA A 69 0.60 4.76 1.61
N TRP A 70 1.79 4.45 2.13
CA TRP A 70 2.01 4.17 3.54
C TRP A 70 1.76 5.39 4.42
N LYS A 71 2.27 6.56 4.05
CA LYS A 71 2.02 7.81 4.77
C LYS A 71 0.53 8.15 4.85
N ARG A 72 -0.22 7.93 3.76
CA ARG A 72 -1.68 8.10 3.77
C ARG A 72 -2.37 7.12 4.72
N ALA A 73 -1.95 5.85 4.75
CA ALA A 73 -2.50 4.87 5.68
C ALA A 73 -2.17 5.22 7.14
N MET A 74 -0.94 5.66 7.43
CA MET A 74 -0.56 6.14 8.76
C MET A 74 -1.41 7.36 9.19
N ALA A 75 -1.57 8.35 8.32
CA ALA A 75 -2.41 9.52 8.58
C ALA A 75 -3.90 9.18 8.73
N ALA A 76 -4.40 8.19 7.97
CA ALA A 76 -5.75 7.66 8.15
C ALA A 76 -5.91 6.95 9.50
N CYS A 77 -4.84 6.32 10.00
CA CYS A 77 -4.84 5.65 11.30
C CYS A 77 -4.88 6.66 12.45
N SER A 78 -4.14 7.78 12.36
CA SER A 78 -4.11 8.81 13.40
C SER A 78 -5.45 9.52 13.61
N VAL A 79 -6.35 9.49 12.61
CA VAL A 79 -7.71 10.03 12.71
C VAL A 79 -8.77 8.95 12.96
N CYS A 80 -8.36 7.70 13.20
CA CYS A 80 -9.27 6.59 13.43
C CYS A 80 -9.86 6.68 14.85
N PRO A 81 -11.19 6.59 15.03
CA PRO A 81 -11.82 6.63 16.35
C PRO A 81 -11.41 5.45 17.25
N LEU A 82 -10.89 4.37 16.68
CA LEU A 82 -10.40 3.20 17.41
C LEU A 82 -8.89 3.24 17.71
N LEU A 83 -8.20 4.36 17.42
CA LEU A 83 -6.74 4.46 17.57
C LEU A 83 -6.26 4.01 18.95
N ALA A 84 -6.83 4.58 20.02
CA ALA A 84 -6.44 4.26 21.40
C ALA A 84 -6.69 2.79 21.79
N GLN A 85 -7.64 2.09 21.14
CA GLN A 85 -7.82 0.66 21.33
C GLN A 85 -6.75 -0.14 20.57
N CYS A 86 -6.49 0.25 19.32
CA CYS A 86 -5.45 -0.38 18.50
C CYS A 86 -4.05 -0.21 19.09
N GLU A 87 -3.74 0.93 19.72
CA GLU A 87 -2.48 1.15 20.43
C GLU A 87 -2.32 0.19 21.60
N ARG A 88 -3.32 0.06 22.47
CA ARG A 88 -3.28 -0.89 23.59
C ARG A 88 -3.09 -2.33 23.12
N GLN A 89 -3.86 -2.76 22.13
CA GLN A 89 -3.71 -4.10 21.56
C GLN A 89 -2.34 -4.34 20.91
N LEU A 90 -1.73 -3.29 20.33
CA LEU A 90 -0.40 -3.37 19.75
C LEU A 90 0.65 -3.51 20.85
N GLU A 91 0.59 -2.69 21.90
CA GLU A 91 1.53 -2.76 23.02
C GLU A 91 1.44 -4.11 23.74
N ASP A 92 0.23 -4.62 24.01
CA ASP A 92 0.03 -5.95 24.59
C ASP A 92 0.69 -7.06 23.76
N ARG A 93 0.55 -6.98 22.43
CA ARG A 93 1.18 -7.93 21.50
C ARG A 93 2.69 -7.84 21.53
N LEU A 94 3.24 -6.63 21.49
CA LEU A 94 4.67 -6.40 21.53
C LEU A 94 5.28 -6.88 22.86
N ALA A 95 4.62 -6.59 23.98
CA ALA A 95 4.99 -7.08 25.30
C ALA A 95 4.95 -8.62 25.39
N SER A 96 3.99 -9.24 24.71
CA SER A 96 3.88 -10.71 24.59
C SER A 96 4.88 -11.32 23.59
N GLY A 97 5.74 -10.52 22.95
CA GLY A 97 6.70 -10.97 21.95
C GLY A 97 6.09 -11.29 20.57
N VAL A 98 4.81 -11.01 20.37
CA VAL A 98 4.12 -11.19 19.09
C VAL A 98 4.51 -10.07 18.12
N LYS A 99 5.30 -10.43 17.10
CA LYS A 99 5.77 -9.46 16.10
C LYS A 99 4.70 -9.17 15.06
N VAL A 100 4.33 -7.90 14.92
CA VAL A 100 3.57 -7.40 13.77
C VAL A 100 4.52 -7.27 12.59
N ARG A 101 4.22 -7.94 11.48
CA ARG A 101 5.07 -7.96 10.27
C ARG A 101 4.31 -7.44 9.07
N GLU A 102 5.02 -6.68 8.24
CA GLU A 102 4.57 -6.17 6.94
C GLU A 102 3.21 -5.43 6.96
N GLN A 103 2.92 -4.74 8.06
CA GLN A 103 1.62 -4.09 8.26
C GLN A 103 1.78 -2.72 8.90
N ILE A 104 0.78 -1.86 8.68
CA ILE A 104 0.61 -0.60 9.39
C ILE A 104 -0.45 -0.83 10.47
N MET A 105 -0.09 -0.62 11.74
CA MET A 105 -0.97 -0.81 12.89
C MET A 105 -0.80 0.37 13.84
N ALA A 106 -1.91 0.93 14.32
CA ALA A 106 -1.92 2.10 15.21
C ALA A 106 -1.04 3.27 14.72
N GLY A 107 -1.07 3.54 13.41
CA GLY A 107 -0.27 4.61 12.79
C GLY A 107 1.22 4.29 12.63
N ARG A 108 1.68 3.12 13.05
CA ARG A 108 3.09 2.69 13.02
C ARG A 108 3.31 1.68 11.90
N LEU A 109 4.42 1.83 11.17
CA LEU A 109 4.76 0.95 10.05
C LEU A 109 5.74 -0.13 10.48
N PHE A 110 5.42 -1.40 10.21
CA PHE A 110 6.28 -2.53 10.55
C PHE A 110 6.91 -3.17 9.30
N THR A 111 8.22 -3.41 9.39
CA THR A 111 9.01 -4.12 8.38
C THR A 111 8.71 -5.63 8.34
N VAL A 112 9.33 -6.33 7.39
CA VAL A 112 9.23 -7.80 7.26
C VAL A 112 9.77 -8.52 8.50
N THR A 113 10.77 -7.95 9.17
CA THR A 113 11.38 -8.52 10.38
C THR A 113 10.60 -8.16 11.65
N GLY A 114 9.55 -7.34 11.52
CA GLY A 114 8.76 -6.82 12.63
C GLY A 114 9.41 -5.66 13.38
N ARG A 115 10.45 -5.04 12.81
CA ARG A 115 10.95 -3.74 13.30
C ARG A 115 10.00 -2.63 12.87
N GLU A 116 9.77 -1.67 13.75
CA GLU A 116 9.08 -0.43 13.44
C GLU A 116 9.96 0.48 12.57
N VAL A 117 9.31 1.21 11.66
CA VAL A 117 9.90 2.30 10.89
C VAL A 117 9.24 3.60 11.34
N GLU A 118 10.03 4.52 11.88
CA GLU A 118 9.54 5.84 12.25
C GLU A 118 9.01 6.62 11.03
N ALA A 119 8.05 7.52 11.26
CA ALA A 119 7.40 8.31 10.21
C ALA A 119 8.40 9.08 9.33
N ALA A 120 9.46 9.62 9.91
CA ALA A 120 10.52 10.33 9.19
C ALA A 120 11.35 9.39 8.28
N GLY A 121 11.47 8.11 8.64
CA GLY A 121 12.24 7.10 7.91
C GLY A 121 11.48 6.41 6.78
N VAL A 122 10.18 6.67 6.60
CA VAL A 122 9.32 5.95 5.66
C VAL A 122 9.78 6.08 4.21
N ASP A 123 10.24 7.27 3.79
CA ASP A 123 10.74 7.47 2.41
C ASP A 123 12.03 6.68 2.16
N ALA A 124 12.97 6.75 3.10
CA ALA A 124 14.24 6.01 3.03
C ALA A 124 13.99 4.49 2.97
N PHE A 125 13.02 4.01 3.75
CA PHE A 125 12.60 2.61 3.73
C PHE A 125 11.97 2.20 2.40
N ALA A 126 11.13 3.06 1.79
CA ALA A 126 10.56 2.79 0.47
C ALA A 126 11.65 2.69 -0.62
N VAL A 127 12.63 3.60 -0.58
CA VAL A 127 13.76 3.60 -1.51
C VAL A 127 14.62 2.34 -1.34
N SER A 128 14.96 1.96 -0.10
CA SER A 128 15.78 0.78 0.17
C SER A 128 15.08 -0.49 -0.32
N ARG A 129 13.77 -0.65 -0.04
CA ARG A 129 12.97 -1.79 -0.51
C ARG A 129 12.87 -1.85 -2.03
N GLY A 130 12.73 -0.70 -2.70
CA GLY A 130 12.73 -0.61 -4.16
C GLY A 130 14.06 -1.04 -4.79
N ARG A 131 15.19 -0.63 -4.18
CA ARG A 131 16.54 -1.06 -4.62
C ARG A 131 16.74 -2.56 -4.47
N THR A 132 16.25 -3.18 -3.39
CA THR A 132 16.36 -4.62 -3.16
C THR A 132 15.60 -5.43 -4.22
N LYS A 133 14.40 -5.01 -4.63
CA LYS A 133 13.67 -5.64 -5.74
C LYS A 133 14.40 -5.52 -7.08
N LYS A 134 14.97 -4.34 -7.38
CA LYS A 134 15.75 -4.13 -8.62
C LYS A 134 17.04 -4.98 -8.66
N LYS A 135 17.68 -5.21 -7.51
CA LYS A 135 18.85 -6.10 -7.38
C LYS A 135 18.49 -7.57 -7.58
N GLN A 136 17.32 -8.00 -7.12
CA GLN A 136 16.81 -9.35 -7.34
C GLN A 136 16.34 -9.59 -8.79
N GLN A 137 15.84 -8.56 -9.47
CA GLN A 137 15.40 -8.64 -10.87
C GLN A 137 16.53 -8.55 -11.89
N LYS A 138 17.75 -8.17 -11.50
CA LYS A 138 18.89 -8.17 -12.42
C LYS A 138 19.26 -9.64 -12.67
N PRO A 139 19.10 -10.19 -13.90
CA PRO A 139 19.59 -11.53 -14.19
C PRO A 139 21.09 -11.52 -13.90
N ARG A 140 21.58 -12.48 -13.10
CA ARG A 140 23.02 -12.71 -13.04
C ARG A 140 23.44 -13.04 -14.47
N ALA A 141 24.19 -12.13 -15.08
CA ALA A 141 24.83 -12.41 -16.37
C ALA A 141 25.60 -13.73 -16.22
N PRO A 142 25.43 -14.70 -17.13
CA PRO A 142 26.18 -15.94 -17.07
C PRO A 142 27.67 -15.58 -17.12
N LYS A 143 28.42 -16.04 -16.11
CA LYS A 143 29.87 -15.90 -16.06
C LYS A 143 30.44 -16.50 -17.34
N GLY A 144 31.26 -15.71 -18.04
CA GLY A 144 31.80 -16.02 -19.35
C GLY A 144 32.40 -17.43 -19.43
N VAL A 145 32.03 -18.15 -20.47
CA VAL A 145 32.79 -19.30 -20.94
C VAL A 145 33.97 -18.74 -21.74
N PRO A 146 35.23 -19.02 -21.37
CA PRO A 146 36.36 -18.60 -22.18
C PRO A 146 36.34 -19.34 -23.52
N SER A 147 36.30 -18.57 -24.60
CA SER A 147 36.37 -19.02 -25.99
C SER A 147 37.69 -19.76 -26.23
N ARG A 148 37.64 -21.06 -26.56
CA ARG A 148 38.82 -21.79 -27.05
C ARG A 148 39.15 -21.31 -28.47
N PRO A 149 40.44 -21.05 -28.79
CA PRO A 149 40.84 -20.66 -30.13
C PRO A 149 40.70 -21.81 -31.13
N ALA A 150 40.33 -21.45 -32.36
CA ALA A 150 40.16 -22.35 -33.49
C ALA A 150 41.51 -22.91 -33.95
N THR A 151 41.67 -24.23 -33.92
CA THR A 151 42.75 -24.91 -34.61
C THR A 151 42.25 -25.40 -35.97
N ARG A 152 42.69 -24.73 -37.03
CA ARG A 152 42.67 -25.24 -38.40
C ARG A 152 43.65 -26.40 -38.48
N THR A 153 43.21 -27.57 -38.93
CA THR A 153 44.11 -28.52 -39.61
C THR A 153 43.35 -29.22 -40.72
N ARG A 154 44.06 -29.31 -41.84
CA ARG A 154 43.68 -29.72 -43.18
C ARG A 154 43.87 -31.24 -43.32
N GLU A 155 43.29 -31.79 -44.39
CA GLU A 155 43.85 -32.86 -45.23
C GLU A 155 43.31 -34.32 -45.11
N VAL A 156 42.47 -34.67 -46.12
CA VAL A 156 42.50 -35.81 -47.07
C VAL A 156 42.82 -37.24 -46.57
N ALA A 157 41.89 -38.17 -46.82
CA ALA A 157 42.10 -39.40 -47.61
C ALA A 157 40.85 -40.31 -47.64
N ALA A 158 40.30 -40.54 -48.84
CA ALA A 158 39.87 -41.83 -49.40
C ALA A 158 39.48 -41.62 -50.87
#